data_AF-A0A1G1ZNJ0-F1
#
_entry.id   AF-A0A1G1ZNJ0-F1
#
_cell.length_a   1.000
_cell.length_b   1.000
_cell.length_c   1.000
_cell.angle_alpha   90.00
_cell.angle_beta   90.00
_cell.angle_gamma   90.00
#
_symmetry.space_group_name_H-M   'P 1'
#
loop_
_entity.id
_entity.type
_entity.pdbx_description
1 polymer ?
#
loop_
_entity_poly.entity_id
_entity_poly.type
_entity_poly.pdbx_seq_one_letter_code
_entity_poly.pdbx_strand_id
1 'polypeptide(L)'
;MKNRKVKSNRAQADYFELLVCQYICHLYNVTFSYSKDLAKLSNKILILPDGKARLKLQNNNFIKIQPKIKEILDYEIGQKGKVVRVIWVGRNLLIETTSDVDAEHINKQRTRFSIKSIANTGTGTLKNLGARQIKNFLGVDFSKQYEEMWLKLRNYLNDLGAPQEKLKKKVQRNQKLLKWATENGRKYQIELNELCFNAFNSLSTKKKIDFLNFITDCNDDNLYVIIVNSVDVIIYKPIEKKLKIIKSIEAKKDKLTDVGYAIYIDGKPTYRVQTNNTNGIGISAYCQRIFWI
;
A
#
# COMPACT_ATOMS: atom_id res chain seq x y z
N MET A 1 3.47 -20.53 17.59
CA MET A 1 3.15 -19.75 16.36
C MET A 1 2.45 -18.44 16.75
N LYS A 2 3.06 -17.26 16.53
CA LYS A 2 2.42 -15.96 16.79
C LYS A 2 1.10 -15.87 16.02
N ASN A 3 0.03 -15.54 16.74
CA ASN A 3 -1.36 -15.52 16.26
C ASN A 3 -1.51 -14.55 15.07
N ARG A 4 -1.32 -15.05 13.83
CA ARG A 4 -1.37 -14.26 12.57
C ARG A 4 -2.71 -13.53 12.36
N LYS A 5 -3.75 -13.90 13.13
CA LYS A 5 -5.10 -13.33 13.09
C LYS A 5 -5.20 -11.87 13.56
N VAL A 6 -4.16 -11.29 14.18
CA VAL A 6 -4.23 -9.99 14.89
C VAL A 6 -3.43 -8.85 14.22
N LYS A 7 -2.92 -9.04 12.99
CA LYS A 7 -2.24 -7.96 12.24
C LYS A 7 -3.23 -7.12 11.44
N SER A 8 -4.08 -6.33 12.11
CA SER A 8 -4.65 -5.16 11.43
C SER A 8 -3.61 -4.03 11.43
N ASN A 9 -2.61 -4.12 10.56
CA ASN A 9 -1.68 -3.00 10.31
C ASN A 9 -2.42 -1.77 9.77
N ARG A 10 -3.63 -1.96 9.22
CA ARG A 10 -4.38 -0.88 8.59
C ARG A 10 -4.90 0.14 9.60
N ALA A 11 -5.52 -0.31 10.71
CA ALA A 11 -5.99 0.63 11.74
C ALA A 11 -4.84 1.50 12.29
N GLN A 12 -3.64 0.90 12.40
CA GLN A 12 -2.42 1.58 12.81
C GLN A 12 -1.96 2.62 11.77
N ALA A 13 -2.01 2.29 10.48
CA ALA A 13 -1.70 3.23 9.40
C ALA A 13 -2.72 4.40 9.36
N ASP A 14 -4.02 4.10 9.37
CA ASP A 14 -5.09 5.12 9.39
C ASP A 14 -4.94 6.06 10.60
N TYR A 15 -4.60 5.51 11.77
CA TYR A 15 -4.35 6.31 12.98
C TYR A 15 -3.17 7.28 12.77
N PHE A 16 -2.09 6.82 12.14
CA PHE A 16 -0.94 7.67 11.83
C PHE A 16 -1.27 8.79 10.85
N GLU A 17 -1.99 8.47 9.78
CA GLU A 17 -2.48 9.45 8.79
C GLU A 17 -3.30 10.55 9.48
N LEU A 18 -4.17 10.19 10.43
CA LEU A 18 -4.98 11.15 11.18
C LEU A 18 -4.19 11.99 12.20
N LEU A 19 -3.12 11.46 12.79
CA LEU A 19 -2.20 12.27 13.61
C LEU A 19 -1.56 13.38 12.77
N VAL A 20 -1.16 13.07 11.53
CA VAL A 20 -0.62 14.08 10.61
C VAL A 20 -1.69 15.10 10.23
N CYS A 21 -2.92 14.66 9.95
CA CYS A 21 -4.02 15.59 9.68
C CYS A 21 -4.24 16.56 10.87
N GLN A 22 -4.29 16.03 12.09
CA GLN A 22 -4.46 16.81 13.31
C GLN A 22 -3.34 17.85 13.47
N TYR A 23 -2.09 17.46 13.19
CA TYR A 23 -0.94 18.36 13.27
C TYR A 23 -1.02 19.51 12.26
N ILE A 24 -1.32 19.22 11.00
CA ILE A 24 -1.45 20.25 9.96
C ILE A 24 -2.59 21.21 10.32
N CYS A 25 -3.73 20.68 10.78
CA CYS A 25 -4.84 21.49 11.28
C CYS A 25 -4.39 22.43 12.41
N HIS A 26 -3.64 21.92 13.39
CA HIS A 26 -3.11 22.70 14.49
C HIS A 26 -2.15 23.81 14.03
N LEU A 27 -1.19 23.49 13.16
CA LEU A 27 -0.19 24.45 12.66
C LEU A 27 -0.82 25.69 12.01
N TYR A 28 -1.91 25.50 11.26
CA TYR A 28 -2.50 26.56 10.45
C TYR A 28 -3.86 27.05 10.93
N ASN A 29 -4.26 26.63 12.13
CA ASN A 29 -5.54 26.95 12.76
C ASN A 29 -6.75 26.60 11.86
N VAL A 30 -6.75 25.38 11.35
CA VAL A 30 -7.83 24.80 10.55
C VAL A 30 -8.59 23.77 11.39
N THR A 31 -9.90 23.69 11.22
CA THR A 31 -10.73 22.74 11.98
C THR A 31 -10.35 21.29 11.67
N PHE A 32 -10.12 20.48 12.70
CA PHE A 32 -9.86 19.05 12.57
C PHE A 32 -11.16 18.24 12.65
N SER A 33 -11.69 17.82 11.50
CA SER A 33 -12.99 17.16 11.40
C SER A 33 -13.00 15.66 11.76
N TYR A 34 -11.83 15.05 11.99
CA TYR A 34 -11.68 13.59 12.13
C TYR A 34 -11.40 13.12 13.58
N SER A 35 -11.76 13.94 14.58
CA SER A 35 -11.52 13.63 16.00
C SER A 35 -12.18 12.33 16.47
N LYS A 36 -13.43 12.08 16.04
CA LYS A 36 -14.16 10.84 16.34
C LYS A 36 -13.49 9.61 15.73
N ASP A 37 -13.00 9.72 14.48
CA ASP A 37 -12.31 8.62 13.80
C ASP A 37 -10.97 8.29 14.46
N LEU A 38 -10.21 9.32 14.84
CA LEU A 38 -8.94 9.16 15.57
C LEU A 38 -9.15 8.41 16.90
N ALA A 39 -10.15 8.82 17.69
CA ALA A 39 -10.49 8.17 18.95
C ALA A 39 -10.92 6.70 18.74
N LYS A 40 -11.77 6.44 17.74
CA LYS A 40 -12.23 5.09 17.39
C LYS A 40 -11.07 4.18 16.97
N LEU A 41 -10.15 4.68 16.14
CA LEU A 41 -8.97 3.93 15.71
C LEU A 41 -8.03 3.63 16.87
N SER A 42 -7.79 4.61 17.76
CA SER A 42 -7.00 4.42 18.98
C SER A 42 -7.57 3.29 19.84
N ASN A 43 -8.87 3.32 20.16
CA ASN A 43 -9.53 2.27 20.94
C ASN A 43 -9.44 0.90 20.27
N LYS A 44 -9.63 0.85 18.94
CA LYS A 44 -9.50 -0.39 18.16
C LYS A 44 -8.09 -0.96 18.19
N ILE A 45 -7.05 -0.14 18.27
CA ILE A 45 -5.67 -0.60 18.40
C ILE A 45 -5.39 -1.06 19.83
N LEU A 46 -5.88 -0.34 20.84
CA LEU A 46 -5.64 -0.64 22.26
C LEU A 46 -6.18 -2.00 22.72
N ILE A 47 -7.27 -2.48 22.13
CA ILE A 47 -7.82 -3.82 22.44
C ILE A 47 -6.95 -4.97 21.94
N LEU A 48 -5.94 -4.70 21.10
CA LEU A 48 -5.00 -5.72 20.65
C LEU A 48 -3.97 -6.01 21.74
N PRO A 49 -3.47 -7.26 21.89
CA PRO A 49 -2.47 -7.61 22.91
C PRO A 49 -1.21 -6.73 22.88
N ASP A 50 -0.79 -6.28 21.70
CA ASP A 50 0.36 -5.40 21.47
C ASP A 50 -0.04 -3.93 21.17
N GLY A 51 -1.30 -3.56 21.47
CA GLY A 51 -1.90 -2.27 21.11
C GLY A 51 -1.14 -1.05 21.63
N LYS A 52 -0.74 -1.07 22.91
CA LYS A 52 0.05 0.01 23.54
C LYS A 52 1.38 0.24 22.81
N ALA A 53 2.09 -0.84 22.48
CA ALA A 53 3.36 -0.75 21.76
C ALA A 53 3.17 -0.19 20.34
N ARG A 54 2.08 -0.58 19.66
CA ARG A 54 1.75 -0.05 18.33
C ARG A 54 1.46 1.45 18.34
N LEU A 55 0.64 1.93 19.29
CA LEU A 55 0.38 3.36 19.43
C LEU A 55 1.65 4.14 19.78
N LYS A 56 2.47 3.63 20.70
CA LYS A 56 3.77 4.23 21.04
C LYS A 56 4.66 4.37 19.80
N LEU A 57 4.77 3.34 18.98
CA LEU A 57 5.51 3.40 17.72
C LEU A 57 4.96 4.50 16.79
N GLN A 58 3.64 4.57 16.61
CA GLN A 58 3.03 5.60 15.74
C GLN A 58 3.28 7.02 16.28
N ASN A 59 3.12 7.25 17.58
CA ASN A 59 3.38 8.55 18.18
C ASN A 59 4.86 8.95 18.08
N ASN A 60 5.79 8.01 18.33
CA ASN A 60 7.22 8.26 18.18
C ASN A 60 7.59 8.62 16.75
N ASN A 61 7.08 7.87 15.77
CA ASN A 61 7.29 8.16 14.36
C ASN A 61 6.64 9.50 13.94
N PHE A 62 5.52 9.87 14.56
CA PHE A 62 4.81 11.11 14.27
C PHE A 62 5.62 12.32 14.72
N ILE A 63 6.17 12.28 15.93
CA ILE A 63 7.07 13.33 16.46
C ILE A 63 8.25 13.58 15.50
N LYS A 64 8.85 12.52 14.94
CA LYS A 64 9.97 12.64 13.99
C LYS A 64 9.62 13.40 12.72
N ILE A 65 8.39 13.25 12.19
CA ILE A 65 8.02 13.85 10.91
C ILE A 65 7.44 15.27 11.05
N GLN A 66 7.01 15.69 12.24
CA GLN A 66 6.46 17.03 12.49
C GLN A 66 7.31 18.18 11.92
N PRO A 67 8.63 18.28 12.20
CA PRO A 67 9.44 19.38 11.66
C PRO A 67 9.50 19.36 10.14
N LYS A 68 9.51 18.17 9.53
CA LYS A 68 9.58 18.00 8.08
C LYS A 68 8.28 18.33 7.36
N ILE A 69 7.13 17.95 7.95
CA ILE A 69 5.82 18.36 7.44
C ILE A 69 5.70 19.89 7.47
N LYS A 70 6.15 20.53 8.56
CA LYS A 70 6.14 21.98 8.68
C LYS A 70 7.03 22.64 7.62
N GLU A 71 8.26 22.16 7.46
CA GLU A 71 9.22 22.65 6.46
C GLU A 71 8.62 22.62 5.03
N ILE A 72 8.01 21.49 4.64
CA ILE A 72 7.35 21.36 3.32
C ILE A 72 6.20 22.34 3.20
N LEU A 73 5.33 22.44 4.20
CA LEU A 73 4.14 23.29 4.12
C LEU A 73 4.50 24.77 4.14
N ASP A 74 5.51 25.20 4.88
CA ASP A 74 5.97 26.59 4.88
C ASP A 74 6.50 26.99 3.50
N TYR A 75 7.27 26.10 2.86
CA TYR A 75 7.72 26.29 1.47
C TYR A 75 6.55 26.37 0.49
N GLU A 76 5.60 25.43 0.58
CA GLU A 76 4.44 25.35 -0.31
C GLU A 76 3.47 26.52 -0.08
N ILE A 77 3.34 27.05 1.13
CA ILE A 77 2.54 28.25 1.43
C ILE A 77 3.08 29.48 0.71
N GLY A 78 4.40 29.60 0.55
CA GLY A 78 5.01 30.68 -0.22
C GLY A 78 4.54 30.72 -1.68
N GLN A 79 4.12 29.58 -2.23
CA GLN A 79 3.67 29.44 -3.63
C GLN A 79 2.16 29.31 -3.77
N LYS A 80 1.51 28.64 -2.81
CA LYS A 80 0.10 28.23 -2.88
C LYS A 80 -0.81 29.06 -1.97
N GLY A 81 -0.23 29.87 -1.09
CA GLY A 81 -0.93 30.58 -0.03
C GLY A 81 -1.28 29.67 1.16
N LYS A 82 -1.97 30.22 2.15
CA LYS A 82 -2.27 29.53 3.41
C LYS A 82 -3.11 28.25 3.19
N VAL A 83 -2.86 27.23 3.99
CA VAL A 83 -3.73 26.05 4.12
C VAL A 83 -5.08 26.45 4.70
N VAL A 84 -6.16 26.07 4.01
CA VAL A 84 -7.56 26.37 4.40
C VAL A 84 -8.34 25.12 4.79
N ARG A 85 -7.92 23.95 4.32
CA ARG A 85 -8.58 22.67 4.61
C ARG A 85 -7.56 21.54 4.63
N VAL A 86 -7.75 20.57 5.51
CA VAL A 86 -7.01 19.32 5.53
C VAL A 86 -7.99 18.18 5.29
N ILE A 87 -7.69 17.34 4.31
CA ILE A 87 -8.53 16.24 3.88
C ILE A 87 -7.78 14.96 4.17
N TRP A 88 -8.34 14.12 5.03
CA TRP A 88 -7.91 12.74 5.13
C TRP A 88 -8.47 12.00 3.91
N VAL A 89 -7.60 11.72 2.94
CA VAL A 89 -7.98 11.11 1.66
C VAL A 89 -8.36 9.65 1.88
N GLY A 90 -7.57 8.93 2.68
CA GLY A 90 -7.84 7.56 3.08
C GLY A 90 -8.43 6.68 1.96
N ARG A 91 -9.42 5.85 2.31
CA ARG A 91 -10.06 4.90 1.37
C ARG A 91 -10.97 5.54 0.32
N ASN A 92 -11.34 6.81 0.45
CA ASN A 92 -12.43 7.40 -0.34
C ASN A 92 -12.01 7.75 -1.78
N LEU A 93 -10.70 7.79 -2.08
CA LEU A 93 -10.16 8.11 -3.42
C LEU A 93 -9.07 7.15 -3.91
N LEU A 94 -9.02 5.91 -3.39
CA LEU A 94 -7.98 4.89 -3.65
C LEU A 94 -7.68 4.58 -5.14
N ILE A 95 -8.56 4.98 -6.05
CA ILE A 95 -8.44 4.69 -7.47
C ILE A 95 -7.64 5.80 -8.20
N GLU A 96 -7.53 7.00 -7.62
CA GLU A 96 -7.00 8.19 -8.32
C GLU A 96 -5.69 8.73 -7.77
N THR A 97 -5.36 8.51 -6.49
CA THR A 97 -4.13 9.03 -5.87
C THR A 97 -3.56 8.08 -4.81
N THR A 98 -2.25 8.14 -4.60
CA THR A 98 -1.55 7.51 -3.45
C THR A 98 -1.40 8.44 -2.25
N SER A 99 -1.95 9.66 -2.34
CA SER A 99 -2.04 10.57 -1.21
C SER A 99 -2.92 9.99 -0.11
N ASP A 100 -2.42 10.05 1.12
CA ASP A 100 -3.14 9.70 2.32
C ASP A 100 -3.72 10.96 3.00
N VAL A 101 -3.03 12.10 2.85
CA VAL A 101 -3.39 13.41 3.44
C VAL A 101 -3.20 14.51 2.41
N ASP A 102 -4.26 15.30 2.15
CA ASP A 102 -4.20 16.48 1.30
C ASP A 102 -4.35 17.75 2.17
N ALA A 103 -3.40 18.68 2.06
CA ALA A 103 -3.54 20.04 2.54
C ALA A 103 -3.96 20.93 1.37
N GLU A 104 -5.18 21.46 1.41
CA GLU A 104 -5.69 22.37 0.40
C GLU A 104 -5.41 23.82 0.80
N HIS A 105 -4.90 24.57 -0.17
CA HIS A 105 -4.50 25.96 -0.02
C HIS A 105 -5.56 26.91 -0.56
N ILE A 106 -5.48 28.18 -0.17
CA ILE A 106 -6.46 29.22 -0.56
C ILE A 106 -6.61 29.38 -2.08
N ASN A 107 -5.55 29.12 -2.85
CA ASN A 107 -5.59 29.14 -4.31
C ASN A 107 -6.19 27.86 -4.94
N LYS A 108 -6.79 26.98 -4.12
CA LYS A 108 -7.37 25.67 -4.48
C LYS A 108 -6.37 24.59 -4.93
N GLN A 109 -5.07 24.89 -4.93
CA GLN A 109 -4.05 23.86 -5.11
C GLN A 109 -3.91 23.02 -3.84
N ARG A 110 -3.31 21.84 -3.97
CA ARG A 110 -3.09 20.93 -2.86
C ARG A 110 -1.60 20.64 -2.70
N THR A 111 -1.18 20.47 -1.46
CA THR A 111 0.04 19.74 -1.13
C THR A 111 -0.39 18.38 -0.63
N ARG A 112 0.06 17.32 -1.31
CA ARG A 112 -0.38 15.94 -1.10
C ARG A 112 0.71 15.16 -0.40
N PHE A 113 0.33 14.30 0.54
CA PHE A 113 1.28 13.49 1.29
C PHE A 113 0.89 12.02 1.22
N SER A 114 1.75 11.19 0.64
CA SER A 114 1.71 9.72 0.85
C SER A 114 2.62 9.40 2.02
N ILE A 115 2.06 8.89 3.11
CA ILE A 115 2.74 8.81 4.40
C ILE A 115 2.79 7.36 4.88
N LYS A 116 3.99 6.88 5.22
CA LYS A 116 4.21 5.51 5.68
C LYS A 116 4.94 5.50 7.01
N SER A 117 4.33 4.89 8.02
CA SER A 117 4.95 4.63 9.32
C SER A 117 5.26 3.15 9.46
N ILE A 118 6.55 2.82 9.52
CA ILE A 118 7.01 1.43 9.58
C ILE A 118 7.86 1.19 10.84
N ALA A 119 7.80 -0.05 11.34
CA ALA A 119 8.51 -0.44 12.57
C ALA A 119 9.99 -0.74 12.34
N ASN A 120 10.34 -1.21 11.14
CA ASN A 120 11.67 -1.72 10.78
C ASN A 120 12.31 -0.82 9.73
N THR A 121 13.61 -1.00 9.49
CA THR A 121 14.33 -0.41 8.37
C THR A 121 13.70 -0.80 7.03
N GLY A 122 13.48 0.17 6.15
CA GLY A 122 12.89 -0.04 4.82
C GLY A 122 12.08 1.14 4.29
N THR A 123 11.42 0.92 3.15
CA THR A 123 10.63 1.93 2.42
C THR A 123 9.12 1.71 2.49
N GLY A 124 8.70 0.52 2.95
CA GLY A 124 7.29 0.10 2.92
C GLY A 124 6.77 -0.20 1.51
N THR A 125 5.48 -0.52 1.40
CA THR A 125 4.85 -0.75 0.09
C THR A 125 4.58 0.59 -0.59
N LEU A 126 5.18 0.79 -1.77
CA LEU A 126 4.98 1.96 -2.62
C LEU A 126 3.56 1.96 -3.19
N LYS A 127 3.18 0.88 -3.90
CA LYS A 127 1.88 0.72 -4.56
C LYS A 127 1.36 -0.70 -4.37
N ASN A 128 0.03 -0.85 -4.26
CA ASN A 128 -0.65 -2.13 -4.36
C ASN A 128 -1.41 -2.19 -5.69
N LEU A 129 -1.16 -3.21 -6.50
CA LEU A 129 -1.87 -3.46 -7.75
C LEU A 129 -2.92 -4.53 -7.54
N GLY A 130 -4.19 -4.16 -7.59
CA GLY A 130 -5.31 -5.10 -7.63
C GLY A 130 -5.50 -5.70 -9.03
N ALA A 131 -6.39 -6.69 -9.14
CA ALA A 131 -6.66 -7.41 -10.39
C ALA A 131 -6.98 -6.46 -11.58
N ARG A 132 -7.75 -5.40 -11.34
CA ARG A 132 -8.06 -4.40 -12.38
C ARG A 132 -6.82 -3.70 -12.91
N GLN A 133 -5.89 -3.29 -12.03
CA GLN A 133 -4.67 -2.60 -12.43
C GLN A 133 -3.69 -3.58 -13.12
N ILE A 134 -3.59 -4.81 -12.62
CA ILE A 134 -2.83 -5.88 -13.26
C ILE A 134 -3.33 -6.11 -14.69
N LYS A 135 -4.65 -6.25 -14.89
CA LYS A 135 -5.26 -6.39 -16.22
C LYS A 135 -4.99 -5.17 -17.10
N ASN A 136 -5.15 -3.96 -16.59
CA ASN A 136 -4.96 -2.73 -17.36
C ASN A 136 -3.53 -2.54 -17.85
N PHE A 137 -2.53 -2.78 -16.99
CA PHE A 137 -1.13 -2.49 -17.32
C PHE A 137 -0.36 -3.68 -17.88
N LEU A 138 -0.69 -4.90 -17.45
CA LEU A 138 0.01 -6.12 -17.85
C LEU A 138 -0.83 -6.99 -18.80
N GLY A 139 -2.12 -6.70 -19.01
CA GLY A 139 -2.99 -7.53 -19.85
C GLY A 139 -3.36 -8.88 -19.22
N VAL A 140 -3.02 -9.11 -17.96
CA VAL A 140 -3.24 -10.39 -17.28
C VAL A 140 -4.64 -10.40 -16.65
N ASP A 141 -5.51 -11.28 -17.14
CA ASP A 141 -6.79 -11.61 -16.52
C ASP A 141 -6.67 -12.93 -15.75
N PHE A 142 -6.96 -12.89 -14.45
CA PHE A 142 -6.82 -14.02 -13.53
C PHE A 142 -8.16 -14.44 -12.91
N SER A 143 -9.27 -14.04 -13.54
CA SER A 143 -10.63 -14.31 -13.06
C SER A 143 -10.94 -15.81 -13.00
N LYS A 144 -10.63 -16.56 -14.06
CA LYS A 144 -10.87 -18.01 -14.13
C LYS A 144 -10.13 -18.79 -13.04
N GLN A 145 -8.82 -18.55 -12.89
CA GLN A 145 -8.01 -19.18 -11.84
C GLN A 145 -8.52 -18.84 -10.44
N TYR A 146 -8.99 -17.61 -10.24
CA TYR A 146 -9.58 -17.19 -8.98
C TYR A 146 -10.89 -17.93 -8.68
N GLU A 147 -11.73 -18.16 -9.69
CA GLU A 147 -12.96 -18.97 -9.56
C GLU A 147 -12.65 -20.44 -9.27
N GLU A 148 -11.69 -21.04 -9.98
CA GLU A 148 -11.23 -22.41 -9.73
C GLU A 148 -10.70 -22.60 -8.31
N MET A 149 -9.92 -21.64 -7.81
CA MET A 149 -9.41 -21.65 -6.44
C MET A 149 -10.56 -21.73 -5.43
N TRP A 150 -11.62 -20.94 -5.63
CA TRP A 150 -12.82 -20.97 -4.78
C TRP A 150 -13.62 -22.26 -4.93
N LEU A 151 -13.75 -22.79 -6.14
CA LEU A 151 -14.41 -24.07 -6.38
C LEU A 151 -13.71 -25.22 -5.65
N LYS A 152 -12.38 -25.25 -5.66
CA LYS A 152 -11.60 -26.24 -4.88
C LYS A 152 -11.90 -26.16 -3.39
N LEU A 153 -12.01 -24.96 -2.83
CA LEU A 153 -12.40 -24.79 -1.42
C LEU A 153 -13.82 -25.33 -1.17
N ARG A 154 -14.77 -25.01 -2.05
CA ARG A 154 -16.16 -25.47 -1.93
C ARG A 154 -16.26 -26.99 -1.93
N ASN A 155 -15.55 -27.64 -2.85
CA ASN A 155 -15.47 -29.10 -2.94
C ASN A 155 -14.84 -29.68 -1.67
N TYR A 156 -13.73 -29.10 -1.20
CA TYR A 156 -13.07 -29.54 0.03
C TYR A 156 -13.96 -29.43 1.28
N LEU A 157 -14.84 -28.43 1.31
CA LEU A 157 -15.78 -28.21 2.42
C LEU A 157 -17.13 -28.92 2.24
N ASN A 158 -17.36 -29.57 1.10
CA ASN A 158 -18.66 -30.08 0.65
C ASN A 158 -19.79 -29.04 0.78
N ASP A 159 -19.51 -27.80 0.37
CA ASP A 159 -20.42 -26.64 0.53
C ASP A 159 -20.39 -25.76 -0.72
N LEU A 160 -21.00 -26.28 -1.79
CA LEU A 160 -21.03 -25.65 -3.11
C LEU A 160 -21.83 -24.33 -3.15
N GLY A 161 -22.90 -24.21 -2.36
CA GLY A 161 -23.82 -23.07 -2.39
C GLY A 161 -23.46 -21.90 -1.46
N ALA A 162 -22.54 -22.07 -0.50
CA ALA A 162 -22.31 -21.03 0.50
C ALA A 162 -21.72 -19.72 -0.07
N PRO A 163 -22.14 -18.54 0.43
CA PRO A 163 -21.48 -17.29 0.09
C PRO A 163 -20.00 -17.29 0.48
N GLN A 164 -19.13 -16.66 -0.35
CA GLN A 164 -17.68 -16.61 -0.09
C GLN A 164 -17.35 -16.04 1.29
N GLU A 165 -18.12 -15.06 1.78
CA GLU A 165 -17.92 -14.47 3.11
C GLU A 165 -18.12 -15.50 4.24
N LYS A 166 -19.15 -16.34 4.13
CA LYS A 166 -19.44 -17.41 5.09
C LYS A 166 -18.31 -18.43 5.11
N LEU A 167 -17.86 -18.86 3.93
CA LEU A 167 -16.73 -19.78 3.77
C LEU A 167 -15.43 -19.18 4.35
N LYS A 168 -15.16 -17.90 4.08
CA LYS A 168 -13.99 -17.19 4.61
C LYS A 168 -14.01 -17.15 6.14
N LYS A 169 -15.14 -16.84 6.77
CA LYS A 169 -15.30 -16.86 8.24
C LYS A 169 -15.07 -18.28 8.80
N LYS A 170 -15.60 -19.32 8.15
CA LYS A 170 -15.40 -20.73 8.52
C LYS A 170 -13.91 -21.11 8.48
N VAL A 171 -13.23 -20.81 7.37
CA VAL A 171 -11.78 -21.05 7.19
C VAL A 171 -10.96 -20.29 8.22
N GLN A 172 -11.29 -19.02 8.49
CA GLN A 172 -10.58 -18.22 9.49
C GLN A 172 -10.69 -18.79 10.91
N ARG A 173 -11.82 -19.39 11.28
CA ARG A 173 -12.04 -19.91 12.64
C ARG A 173 -11.32 -21.23 12.88
N ASN A 174 -11.10 -22.04 11.84
CA ASN A 174 -10.49 -23.37 11.96
C ASN A 174 -9.03 -23.41 11.44
N GLN A 175 -8.08 -23.81 12.29
CA GLN A 175 -6.65 -23.84 11.93
C GLN A 175 -6.31 -24.82 10.80
N LYS A 176 -6.95 -26.00 10.77
CA LYS A 176 -6.72 -27.00 9.72
C LYS A 176 -7.18 -26.47 8.36
N LEU A 177 -8.38 -25.88 8.32
CA LEU A 177 -8.92 -25.25 7.11
C LEU A 177 -8.07 -24.05 6.65
N LEU A 178 -7.57 -23.25 7.60
CA LEU A 178 -6.69 -22.13 7.28
C LEU A 178 -5.38 -22.60 6.63
N LYS A 179 -4.76 -23.65 7.17
CA LYS A 179 -3.55 -24.25 6.61
C LYS A 179 -3.79 -24.73 5.17
N TRP A 180 -4.86 -25.50 4.98
CA TRP A 180 -5.26 -25.98 3.64
C TRP A 180 -5.48 -24.81 2.67
N ALA A 181 -6.24 -23.78 3.08
CA ALA A 181 -6.51 -22.62 2.24
C ALA A 181 -5.24 -21.84 1.88
N THR A 182 -4.30 -21.72 2.80
CA THR A 182 -2.98 -21.12 2.54
C THR A 182 -2.18 -21.93 1.51
N GLU A 183 -2.14 -23.25 1.63
CA GLU A 183 -1.44 -24.13 0.69
C GLU A 183 -2.06 -24.12 -0.70
N ASN A 184 -3.40 -24.19 -0.78
CA ASN A 184 -4.13 -24.09 -2.04
C ASN A 184 -3.87 -22.74 -2.72
N GLY A 185 -4.01 -21.63 -1.97
CA GLY A 185 -3.81 -20.28 -2.50
C GLY A 185 -2.40 -19.98 -2.97
N ARG A 186 -1.39 -20.62 -2.38
CA ARG A 186 0.02 -20.41 -2.76
C ARG A 186 0.26 -20.84 -4.22
N LYS A 187 -0.39 -21.90 -4.70
CA LYS A 187 -0.24 -22.38 -6.09
C LYS A 187 -0.65 -21.29 -7.09
N TYR A 188 -1.85 -20.74 -6.91
CA TYR A 188 -2.38 -19.65 -7.72
C TYR A 188 -1.60 -18.34 -7.54
N GLN A 189 -1.02 -18.11 -6.36
CA GLN A 189 -0.14 -16.96 -6.12
C GLN A 189 1.14 -17.02 -6.97
N ILE A 190 1.74 -18.21 -7.08
CA ILE A 190 2.93 -18.46 -7.91
C ILE A 190 2.54 -18.29 -9.38
N GLU A 191 1.45 -18.93 -9.81
CA GLU A 191 0.96 -18.82 -11.19
C GLU A 191 0.70 -17.37 -11.62
N LEU A 192 -0.02 -16.59 -10.81
CA LEU A 192 -0.24 -15.17 -11.10
C LEU A 192 1.08 -14.39 -11.17
N ASN A 193 2.03 -14.69 -10.28
CA ASN A 193 3.33 -14.03 -10.27
C ASN A 193 4.10 -14.31 -11.57
N GLU A 194 4.09 -15.55 -12.06
CA GLU A 194 4.74 -15.93 -13.30
C GLU A 194 4.08 -15.28 -14.52
N LEU A 195 2.75 -15.27 -14.58
CA LEU A 195 2.01 -14.57 -15.63
C LEU A 195 2.36 -13.09 -15.67
N CYS A 196 2.36 -12.41 -14.52
CA CYS A 196 2.70 -10.99 -14.44
C CYS A 196 4.16 -10.71 -14.79
N PHE A 197 5.09 -11.56 -14.35
CA PHE A 197 6.51 -11.47 -14.68
C PHE A 197 6.74 -11.56 -16.19
N ASN A 198 6.18 -12.59 -16.82
CA ASN A 198 6.29 -12.79 -18.26
C ASN A 198 5.64 -11.63 -19.02
N ALA A 199 4.41 -11.27 -18.64
CA ALA A 199 3.68 -10.17 -19.26
C ALA A 199 4.45 -8.84 -19.19
N PHE A 200 5.02 -8.51 -18.03
CA PHE A 200 5.83 -7.29 -17.88
C PHE A 200 7.04 -7.30 -18.82
N ASN A 201 7.75 -8.43 -18.93
CA ASN A 201 8.92 -8.52 -19.82
C ASN A 201 8.55 -8.41 -21.30
N SER A 202 7.38 -8.90 -21.70
CA SER A 202 6.83 -8.77 -23.05
C SER A 202 6.29 -7.37 -23.40
N LEU A 203 6.15 -6.47 -22.42
CA LEU A 203 5.74 -5.09 -22.72
C LEU A 203 6.82 -4.36 -23.54
N SER A 204 6.36 -3.50 -24.46
CA SER A 204 7.24 -2.54 -25.12
C SER A 204 7.86 -1.56 -24.10
N THR A 205 9.01 -0.98 -24.44
CA THR A 205 9.69 0.00 -23.57
C THR A 205 8.77 1.14 -23.16
N LYS A 206 7.95 1.67 -24.08
CA LYS A 206 6.95 2.71 -23.79
C LYS A 206 5.96 2.27 -22.70
N LYS A 207 5.38 1.07 -22.82
CA LYS A 207 4.42 0.55 -21.82
C LYS A 207 5.09 0.25 -20.48
N LYS A 208 6.36 -0.18 -20.48
CA LYS A 208 7.15 -0.34 -19.24
C LYS A 208 7.35 1.01 -18.54
N ILE A 209 7.68 2.06 -19.30
CA ILE A 209 7.77 3.43 -18.76
C ILE A 209 6.43 3.90 -18.21
N ASP A 210 5.33 3.70 -18.93
CA ASP A 210 3.99 4.07 -18.47
C ASP A 210 3.63 3.34 -17.16
N PHE A 211 3.98 2.06 -17.05
CA PHE A 211 3.84 1.30 -15.80
C PHE A 211 4.69 1.91 -14.68
N LEU A 212 5.96 2.21 -14.93
CA LEU A 212 6.86 2.81 -13.93
C LEU A 212 6.34 4.17 -13.44
N ASN A 213 5.88 5.02 -14.36
CA ASN A 213 5.29 6.32 -14.05
C ASN A 213 4.02 6.17 -13.19
N PHE A 214 3.19 5.17 -13.51
CA PHE A 214 2.00 4.86 -12.72
C PHE A 214 2.33 4.36 -11.31
N ILE A 215 3.30 3.47 -11.14
CA ILE A 215 3.62 2.90 -9.82
C ILE A 215 4.35 3.89 -8.92
N THR A 216 4.98 4.91 -9.52
CA THR A 216 5.70 5.98 -8.79
C THR A 216 4.84 7.22 -8.57
N ASP A 217 3.76 7.42 -9.32
CA ASP A 217 2.98 8.67 -9.32
C ASP A 217 3.82 9.89 -9.73
N CYS A 218 4.79 9.70 -10.65
CA CYS A 218 5.72 10.76 -11.07
C CYS A 218 5.08 11.91 -11.88
N ASN A 219 3.79 11.84 -12.13
CA ASN A 219 3.01 12.89 -12.81
C ASN A 219 2.25 13.78 -11.81
N ASP A 220 2.38 13.54 -10.51
CA ASP A 220 1.79 14.37 -9.45
C ASP A 220 2.84 15.29 -8.83
N ASP A 221 2.98 16.49 -9.36
CA ASP A 221 3.94 17.52 -8.93
C ASP A 221 3.74 17.98 -7.49
N ASN A 222 2.54 17.72 -6.95
CA ASN A 222 2.12 18.13 -5.62
C ASN A 222 2.29 17.04 -4.57
N LEU A 223 2.70 15.83 -4.98
CA LEU A 223 2.85 14.70 -4.09
C LEU A 223 4.23 14.66 -3.44
N TYR A 224 4.23 14.62 -2.12
CA TYR A 224 5.36 14.27 -1.29
C TYR A 224 5.18 12.86 -0.74
N VAL A 225 6.20 12.02 -0.89
CA VAL A 225 6.25 10.72 -0.24
C VAL A 225 7.10 10.83 1.01
N ILE A 226 6.52 10.51 2.16
CA ILE A 226 7.18 10.55 3.47
C ILE A 226 7.16 9.15 4.07
N ILE A 227 8.33 8.59 4.32
CA ILE A 227 8.50 7.29 4.96
C ILE A 227 9.26 7.50 6.25
N VAL A 228 8.64 7.20 7.37
CA VAL A 228 9.28 7.21 8.68
C VAL A 228 9.43 5.81 9.23
N ASN A 229 10.64 5.52 9.68
CA ASN A 229 10.99 4.23 10.25
C ASN A 229 11.73 4.38 11.59
N SER A 230 12.21 3.27 12.14
CA SER A 230 12.90 3.24 13.42
C SER A 230 14.15 4.12 13.44
N VAL A 231 14.81 4.32 12.30
CA VAL A 231 16.10 5.00 12.18
C VAL A 231 15.97 6.38 11.56
N ASP A 232 15.15 6.53 10.51
CA ASP A 232 15.20 7.71 9.64
C ASP A 232 13.81 8.16 9.12
N VAL A 233 13.78 9.36 8.54
CA VAL A 233 12.66 9.95 7.79
C VAL A 233 13.12 10.22 6.36
N ILE A 234 12.61 9.43 5.41
CA ILE A 234 12.88 9.58 3.98
C ILE A 234 11.78 10.42 3.35
N ILE A 235 12.16 11.46 2.60
CA ILE A 235 11.24 12.37 1.91
C ILE A 235 11.71 12.56 0.48
N TYR A 236 10.78 12.48 -0.48
CA TYR A 236 11.04 12.83 -1.87
C TYR A 236 9.75 13.22 -2.60
N LYS A 237 9.87 13.96 -3.70
CA LYS A 237 8.76 14.15 -4.65
C LYS A 237 8.89 13.13 -5.79
N PRO A 238 7.86 12.34 -6.12
CA PRO A 238 7.99 11.34 -7.19
C PRO A 238 8.35 11.92 -8.56
N ILE A 239 7.96 13.16 -8.86
CA ILE A 239 8.36 13.82 -10.11
C ILE A 239 9.88 13.96 -10.25
N GLU A 240 10.62 14.11 -9.15
CA GLU A 240 12.08 14.18 -9.17
C GLU A 240 12.72 12.84 -9.56
N LYS A 241 11.95 11.74 -9.46
CA LYS A 241 12.34 10.40 -9.89
C LYS A 241 12.01 10.13 -11.36
N LYS A 242 11.47 11.11 -12.11
CA LYS A 242 11.20 10.96 -13.54
C LYS A 242 12.49 10.62 -14.26
N LEU A 243 12.56 9.39 -14.77
CA LEU A 243 13.76 8.82 -15.36
C LEU A 243 13.98 9.47 -16.72
N LYS A 244 14.92 10.43 -16.79
CA LYS A 244 15.11 11.27 -17.99
C LYS A 244 15.69 10.51 -19.18
N ILE A 245 16.43 9.43 -18.96
CA ILE A 245 16.93 8.52 -20.00
C ILE A 245 17.00 7.11 -19.39
N ILE A 246 16.18 6.19 -19.86
CA ILE A 246 16.28 4.76 -19.49
C ILE A 246 16.75 3.99 -20.72
N LYS A 247 17.87 3.29 -20.59
CA LYS A 247 18.42 2.44 -21.66
C LYS A 247 17.78 1.06 -21.65
N SER A 248 17.50 0.49 -20.48
CA SER A 248 16.88 -0.82 -20.35
C SER A 248 15.93 -0.95 -19.16
N ILE A 249 14.81 -1.67 -19.37
CA ILE A 249 13.86 -2.07 -18.32
C ILE A 249 13.54 -3.55 -18.49
N GLU A 250 13.86 -4.34 -17.48
CA GLU A 250 13.61 -5.77 -17.45
C GLU A 250 13.19 -6.24 -16.06
N ALA A 251 12.38 -7.28 -15.98
CA ALA A 251 12.13 -7.99 -14.74
C ALA A 251 13.01 -9.24 -14.67
N LYS A 252 13.55 -9.54 -13.48
CA LYS A 252 14.25 -10.80 -13.18
C LYS A 252 13.57 -11.47 -12.00
N LYS A 253 13.44 -12.81 -12.06
CA LYS A 253 12.90 -13.60 -10.96
C LYS A 253 13.74 -13.37 -9.69
N ASP A 254 13.06 -13.25 -8.56
CA ASP A 254 13.74 -13.19 -7.26
C ASP A 254 14.18 -14.61 -6.89
N LYS A 255 15.49 -14.82 -6.71
CA LYS A 255 16.05 -16.15 -6.40
C LYS A 255 15.59 -16.69 -5.03
N LEU A 256 15.06 -15.81 -4.17
CA LEU A 256 14.67 -16.17 -2.81
C LEU A 256 13.15 -16.44 -2.67
N THR A 257 12.36 -16.20 -3.72
CA THR A 257 10.90 -16.36 -3.63
C THR A 257 10.22 -16.65 -4.96
N ASP A 258 9.35 -17.65 -4.96
CA ASP A 258 8.52 -18.04 -6.13
C ASP A 258 7.39 -17.03 -6.42
N VAL A 259 7.09 -16.15 -5.47
CA VAL A 259 5.98 -15.17 -5.54
C VAL A 259 6.46 -13.73 -5.70
N GLY A 260 7.71 -13.54 -6.15
CA GLY A 260 8.25 -12.21 -6.41
C GLY A 260 9.21 -12.15 -7.58
N TYR A 261 9.43 -10.93 -8.05
CA TYR A 261 10.45 -10.58 -9.05
C TYR A 261 10.93 -9.15 -8.80
N ALA A 262 12.09 -8.80 -9.33
CA ALA A 262 12.63 -7.45 -9.26
C ALA A 262 12.64 -6.82 -10.66
N ILE A 263 12.24 -5.56 -10.75
CA ILE A 263 12.37 -4.73 -11.93
C ILE A 263 13.72 -4.01 -11.86
N TYR A 264 14.51 -4.20 -12.90
CA TYR A 264 15.80 -3.60 -13.12
C TYR A 264 15.66 -2.44 -14.11
N ILE A 265 16.34 -1.35 -13.79
CA ILE A 265 16.44 -0.16 -14.63
C ILE A 265 17.93 0.06 -14.86
N ASP A 266 18.35 0.02 -16.12
CA ASP A 266 19.76 0.14 -16.50
C ASP A 266 20.67 -0.82 -15.73
N GLY A 267 20.20 -2.07 -15.56
CA GLY A 267 20.93 -3.12 -14.85
C GLY A 267 20.92 -3.03 -13.32
N LYS A 268 20.26 -2.02 -12.73
CA LYS A 268 20.15 -1.86 -11.27
C LYS A 268 18.78 -2.31 -10.75
N PRO A 269 18.71 -3.17 -9.72
CA PRO A 269 17.43 -3.55 -9.11
C PRO A 269 16.83 -2.31 -8.46
N THR A 270 15.66 -1.89 -8.94
CA THR A 270 15.04 -0.63 -8.48
C THR A 270 13.73 -0.90 -7.75
N TYR A 271 12.91 -1.84 -8.24
CA TYR A 271 11.63 -2.17 -7.61
C TYR A 271 11.51 -3.66 -7.38
N ARG A 272 11.00 -4.05 -6.21
CA ARG A 272 10.60 -5.43 -5.94
C ARG A 272 9.10 -5.53 -6.06
N VAL A 273 8.63 -6.50 -6.82
CA VAL A 273 7.21 -6.86 -6.91
C VAL A 273 6.99 -8.17 -6.17
N GLN A 274 5.99 -8.21 -5.29
CA GLN A 274 5.58 -9.42 -4.58
C GLN A 274 4.08 -9.64 -4.72
N THR A 275 3.72 -10.74 -5.35
CA THR A 275 2.33 -11.19 -5.43
C THR A 275 1.90 -11.68 -4.05
N ASN A 276 0.75 -11.24 -3.55
CA ASN A 276 0.25 -11.53 -2.20
C ASN A 276 -1.28 -11.64 -2.18
N ASN A 277 -1.82 -12.45 -1.27
CA ASN A 277 -3.24 -12.36 -0.92
C ASN A 277 -3.50 -11.12 -0.04
N THR A 278 -4.51 -10.34 -0.40
CA THR A 278 -4.87 -9.06 0.26
C THR A 278 -5.03 -9.14 1.78
N ASN A 279 -5.48 -10.29 2.31
CA ASN A 279 -5.67 -10.51 3.75
C ASN A 279 -4.82 -11.67 4.31
N GLY A 280 -3.82 -12.15 3.56
CA GLY A 280 -2.95 -13.25 4.00
C GLY A 280 -3.65 -14.62 4.13
N ILE A 281 -4.89 -14.73 3.67
CA ILE A 281 -5.63 -15.99 3.55
C ILE A 281 -5.56 -16.39 2.09
N GLY A 282 -5.09 -17.61 1.78
CA GLY A 282 -4.91 -18.13 0.42
C GLY A 282 -6.20 -18.35 -0.39
N ILE A 283 -7.28 -17.69 -0.01
CA ILE A 283 -8.56 -17.62 -0.76
C ILE A 283 -9.04 -16.18 -0.90
N SER A 284 -8.27 -15.19 -0.43
CA SER A 284 -8.57 -13.77 -0.63
C SER A 284 -8.04 -13.32 -1.99
N ALA A 285 -8.66 -12.26 -2.53
CA ALA A 285 -8.20 -11.59 -3.74
C ALA A 285 -6.69 -11.33 -3.72
N TYR A 286 -6.05 -11.51 -4.87
CA TYR A 286 -4.63 -11.28 -5.06
C TYR A 286 -4.32 -9.82 -5.36
N CYS A 287 -3.11 -9.41 -5.03
CA CYS A 287 -2.54 -8.12 -5.40
C CYS A 287 -1.03 -8.27 -5.61
N GLN A 288 -0.43 -7.43 -6.46
CA GLN A 288 1.02 -7.25 -6.49
C GLN A 288 1.39 -6.06 -5.62
N ARG A 289 2.29 -6.28 -4.66
CA ARG A 289 2.84 -5.22 -3.82
C ARG A 289 4.18 -4.79 -4.38
N ILE A 290 4.33 -3.50 -4.60
CA ILE A 290 5.55 -2.91 -5.13
C ILE A 290 6.31 -2.25 -4.00
N PHE A 291 7.60 -2.51 -3.93
CA PHE A 291 8.52 -1.92 -2.97
C PHE A 291 9.64 -1.25 -3.73
N TRP A 292 10.07 -0.09 -3.22
CA TRP A 292 11.32 0.51 -3.65
C TRP A 292 12.49 -0.17 -2.94
N ILE A 293 13.53 -0.55 -3.69
CA ILE A 293 14.75 -1.19 -3.19
C ILE A 293 15.85 -0.15 -3.04
#